data_AF-A0A4R9B366-F1
#
_entry.id   AF-A0A4R9B366-F1
#
_cell.length_a   1.000
_cell.length_b   1.000
_cell.length_c   1.000
_cell.angle_alpha   90.00
_cell.angle_beta   90.00
_cell.angle_gamma   90.00
#
_symmetry.space_group_name_H-M   'P 1'
#
loop_
_entity.id
_entity.type
_entity.pdbx_description
1 polymer ?
#
loop_
_entity_poly.entity_id
_entity_poly.type
_entity_poly.pdbx_seq_one_letter_code
_entity_poly.pdbx_strand_id
1 'polypeptide(L)'
;MVRQPLLTPPHWGRQEALMLTRHLSIVDPHNTIGGTMESKAILNFWTQYMRAEDLTEGTITERIRFVRNVERTAGSLLTVTRHDLIGYMASNGTWSNSTKQHYRSALHTFFTWMQDEEFRLDNPAAKLPKVKSRKRRATPLTVDDIHRLLHCGAYKRTRLMVALHYYLGLRVSEIAQVHSRDIDHTNRTLTTLGKGKKTRTLPLGDAVWELLADHTDGYLFPNWKANKRYPAHEGHILGRSVSDVIGRAMKRAGIVNHRPHDLRAATATEQSRAGVSAFVVQQNMRHERADTTAGYILVDMEQMRAGFNTLPVVPMPAHSGRRHAA
;
A
#
# COMPACT_ATOMS: atom_id res chain seq x y z
N MET A 1 30.07 50.06 34.47
CA MET A 1 30.48 48.88 33.69
C MET A 1 29.25 48.25 33.04
N VAL A 2 29.01 48.67 31.80
CA VAL A 2 28.85 47.84 30.58
C VAL A 2 27.46 47.20 30.44
N ARG A 3 26.57 47.97 29.80
CA ARG A 3 25.41 47.45 29.07
C ARG A 3 25.92 46.73 27.82
N GLN A 4 25.55 45.46 27.63
CA GLN A 4 25.78 44.76 26.37
C GLN A 4 24.69 45.15 25.35
N PRO A 5 25.01 45.35 24.06
CA PRO A 5 24.05 45.76 23.05
C PRO A 5 23.35 44.57 22.37
N LEU A 6 22.08 44.80 22.01
CA LEU A 6 21.28 43.97 21.11
C LEU A 6 21.95 43.88 19.73
N LEU A 7 22.21 42.66 19.26
CA LEU A 7 22.64 42.37 17.90
C LEU A 7 21.48 42.62 16.93
N THR A 8 21.65 43.60 16.04
CA THR A 8 20.83 43.79 14.84
C THR A 8 21.14 42.68 13.82
N PRO A 9 20.13 42.12 13.11
CA PRO A 9 20.37 41.20 12.02
C PRO A 9 21.03 41.93 10.85
N PRO A 10 22.03 41.34 10.16
CA PRO A 10 22.76 42.09 9.14
C PRO A 10 21.90 42.40 7.91
N HIS A 11 22.25 43.50 7.25
CA HIS A 11 21.65 43.96 6.03
C HIS A 11 22.30 43.21 4.86
N TRP A 12 21.60 42.29 4.21
CA TRP A 12 22.07 41.72 2.93
C TRP A 12 21.66 42.66 1.80
N GLY A 13 22.69 43.18 1.13
CA GLY A 13 22.60 44.15 0.04
C GLY A 13 21.93 43.60 -1.22
N ARG A 14 21.44 44.54 -2.03
CA ARG A 14 20.65 44.38 -3.27
C ARG A 14 21.39 43.72 -4.45
N GLN A 15 22.18 42.67 -4.25
CA GLN A 15 22.95 42.04 -5.34
C GLN A 15 22.69 40.55 -5.58
N GLU A 16 21.88 39.87 -4.77
CA GLU A 16 21.48 38.45 -5.05
C GLU A 16 20.10 38.32 -5.73
N ALA A 17 19.41 39.43 -6.00
CA ALA A 17 18.15 39.45 -6.76
C ALA A 17 18.34 39.33 -8.30
N LEU A 18 19.56 39.10 -8.78
CA LEU A 18 19.93 39.12 -10.21
C LEU A 18 20.32 37.75 -10.80
N MET A 19 20.30 36.66 -10.02
CA MET A 19 20.57 35.30 -10.55
C MET A 19 19.31 34.49 -10.89
N LEU A 20 18.11 34.99 -10.57
CA LEU A 20 16.84 34.33 -10.91
C LEU A 20 16.24 34.78 -12.26
N THR A 21 16.90 35.68 -12.99
CA THR A 21 16.39 36.21 -14.26
C THR A 21 16.84 35.42 -15.50
N ARG A 22 17.45 34.24 -15.36
CA ARG A 22 18.04 33.52 -16.52
C ARG A 22 17.36 32.24 -16.97
N HIS A 23 16.20 31.86 -16.41
CA HIS A 23 15.44 30.70 -16.91
C HIS A 23 13.94 30.92 -17.13
N LEU A 24 13.38 32.09 -16.79
CA LEU A 24 11.99 32.40 -17.06
C LEU A 24 11.89 33.86 -17.50
N SER A 25 12.01 34.09 -18.80
CA SER A 25 11.64 35.35 -19.44
C SER A 25 10.92 34.99 -20.72
N ILE A 26 9.81 35.69 -20.98
CA ILE A 26 8.82 35.51 -22.08
C ILE A 26 7.61 34.67 -21.62
N VAL A 27 6.54 35.30 -21.10
CA VAL A 27 5.29 35.69 -21.82
C VAL A 27 4.27 36.30 -20.82
N ASP A 28 3.70 37.42 -21.26
CA ASP A 28 2.41 38.07 -20.95
C ASP A 28 1.34 37.31 -20.09
N PRO A 29 0.80 37.90 -19.00
CA PRO A 29 -0.19 37.28 -18.11
C PRO A 29 -1.61 37.08 -18.68
N HIS A 30 -1.84 37.31 -19.99
CA HIS A 30 -3.14 37.10 -20.63
C HIS A 30 -3.19 35.95 -21.67
N ASN A 31 -2.18 35.07 -21.72
CA ASN A 31 -2.17 33.96 -22.68
C ASN A 31 -2.59 32.61 -22.07
N THR A 32 -3.82 32.18 -22.30
CA THR A 32 -4.39 30.90 -21.85
C THR A 32 -3.64 29.67 -22.41
N ILE A 33 -2.80 29.84 -23.43
CA ILE A 33 -1.93 28.79 -23.98
C ILE A 33 -0.68 28.57 -23.09
N GLY A 34 -0.26 29.58 -22.32
CA GLY A 34 0.92 29.55 -21.44
C GLY A 34 0.76 28.62 -20.23
N GLY A 35 -0.42 28.60 -19.60
CA GLY A 35 -0.67 27.81 -18.39
C GLY A 35 -0.54 26.29 -18.59
N THR A 36 -0.81 25.78 -19.80
CA THR A 36 -0.69 24.34 -20.09
C THR A 36 0.78 23.90 -20.24
N MET A 37 1.65 24.78 -20.77
CA MET A 37 3.10 24.51 -20.85
C MET A 37 3.75 24.59 -19.47
N GLU A 38 3.33 25.54 -18.64
CA GLU A 38 3.85 25.74 -17.29
C GLU A 38 3.52 24.56 -16.37
N SER A 39 2.26 24.11 -16.33
CA SER A 39 1.86 22.93 -15.57
C SER A 39 2.55 21.65 -16.03
N LYS A 40 2.82 21.51 -17.32
CA LYS A 40 3.55 20.34 -17.85
C LYS A 40 5.00 20.32 -17.33
N ALA A 41 5.66 21.48 -17.28
CA ALA A 41 7.01 21.59 -16.73
C ALA A 41 7.03 21.26 -15.23
N ILE A 42 6.08 21.81 -14.46
CA ILE A 42 5.91 21.52 -13.03
C ILE A 42 5.74 20.02 -12.78
N LEU A 43 4.82 19.37 -13.50
CA LEU A 43 4.56 17.94 -13.32
C LEU A 43 5.74 17.06 -13.74
N ASN A 44 6.51 17.48 -14.74
CA ASN A 44 7.75 16.81 -15.12
C ASN A 44 8.80 16.92 -14.03
N PHE A 45 8.98 18.11 -13.43
CA PHE A 45 9.91 18.29 -12.33
C PHE A 45 9.48 17.51 -11.10
N TRP A 46 8.19 17.53 -10.74
CA TRP A 46 7.67 16.71 -9.65
C TRP A 46 7.86 15.20 -9.90
N THR A 47 7.78 14.76 -11.16
CA THR A 47 8.08 13.37 -11.52
C THR A 47 9.54 13.03 -11.24
N GLN A 48 10.48 13.93 -11.56
CA GLN A 48 11.90 13.75 -11.25
C GLN A 48 12.15 13.74 -9.74
N TYR A 49 11.53 14.69 -9.02
CA TYR A 49 11.57 14.76 -7.56
C TYR A 49 11.11 13.44 -6.91
N MET A 50 9.94 12.91 -7.31
CA MET A 50 9.44 11.64 -6.79
C MET A 50 10.30 10.43 -7.14
N ARG A 51 11.02 10.46 -8.28
CA ARG A 51 12.02 9.43 -8.63
C ARG A 51 13.24 9.53 -7.74
N ALA A 52 13.69 10.74 -7.39
CA ALA A 52 14.77 10.95 -6.44
C ALA A 52 14.41 10.48 -5.03
N GLU A 53 13.13 10.54 -4.64
CA GLU A 53 12.61 9.92 -3.40
C GLU A 53 12.49 8.37 -3.45
N ASP A 54 12.92 7.73 -4.55
CA ASP A 54 12.80 6.28 -4.78
C ASP A 54 11.34 5.76 -4.70
N LEU A 55 10.37 6.60 -5.10
CA LEU A 55 8.98 6.16 -5.22
C LEU A 55 8.81 5.24 -6.44
N THR A 56 7.91 4.25 -6.30
CA THR A 56 7.63 3.33 -7.41
C THR A 56 6.97 4.05 -8.58
N GLU A 57 7.31 3.67 -9.82
CA GLU A 57 6.68 4.23 -11.04
C GLU A 57 5.14 4.11 -11.05
N GLY A 58 4.60 3.09 -10.39
CA GLY A 58 3.16 2.96 -10.19
C GLY A 58 2.56 4.10 -9.36
N THR A 59 3.20 4.44 -8.25
CA THR A 59 2.82 5.55 -7.36
C THR A 59 2.95 6.90 -8.08
N ILE A 60 4.06 7.10 -8.81
CA ILE A 60 4.30 8.32 -9.60
C ILE A 60 3.19 8.50 -10.65
N THR A 61 2.93 7.45 -11.44
CA THR A 61 1.90 7.49 -12.49
C THR A 61 0.51 7.79 -11.91
N GLU A 62 0.16 7.19 -10.78
CA GLU A 62 -1.12 7.44 -10.11
C GLU A 62 -1.24 8.88 -9.62
N ARG A 63 -0.21 9.39 -8.94
CA ARG A 63 -0.16 10.76 -8.43
C ARG A 63 -0.25 11.80 -9.55
N ILE A 64 0.54 11.64 -10.62
CA ILE A 64 0.51 12.53 -11.79
C ILE A 64 -0.86 12.50 -12.46
N ARG A 65 -1.44 11.31 -12.67
CA ARG A 65 -2.78 11.20 -13.26
C ARG A 65 -3.82 11.90 -12.40
N PHE A 66 -3.73 11.73 -11.07
CA PHE A 66 -4.65 12.37 -10.14
C PHE A 66 -4.53 13.90 -10.18
N VAL A 67 -3.32 14.45 -10.09
CA VAL A 67 -3.10 15.91 -10.14
C VAL A 67 -3.52 16.50 -11.48
N ARG A 68 -3.27 15.83 -12.62
CA ARG A 68 -3.80 16.27 -13.92
C ARG A 68 -5.33 16.30 -13.96
N ASN A 69 -5.98 15.34 -13.31
CA ASN A 69 -7.44 15.35 -13.24
C ASN A 69 -7.96 16.46 -12.33
N VAL A 70 -7.22 16.81 -11.26
CA VAL A 70 -7.51 17.99 -10.44
C VAL A 70 -7.38 19.26 -11.28
N GLU A 71 -6.28 19.43 -11.99
CA GLU A 71 -6.05 20.59 -12.85
C GLU A 71 -7.19 20.80 -13.87
N ARG A 72 -7.57 19.72 -14.56
CA ARG A 72 -8.61 19.75 -15.59
C ARG A 72 -10.01 20.08 -15.04
N THR A 73 -10.28 19.78 -13.77
CA THR A 73 -11.64 19.88 -13.20
C THR A 73 -11.79 21.03 -12.20
N ALA A 74 -10.73 21.33 -11.44
CA ALA A 74 -10.74 22.34 -10.38
C ALA A 74 -10.06 23.65 -10.79
N GLY A 75 -9.22 23.65 -11.84
CA GLY A 75 -8.50 24.84 -12.33
C GLY A 75 -6.98 24.71 -12.25
N SER A 76 -6.28 25.75 -12.71
CA SER A 76 -4.81 25.77 -12.80
C SER A 76 -4.14 25.45 -11.46
N LEU A 77 -3.09 24.63 -11.48
CA LEU A 77 -2.34 24.23 -10.28
C LEU A 77 -1.72 25.44 -9.57
N LEU A 78 -1.41 26.51 -10.29
CA LEU A 78 -0.81 27.73 -9.73
C LEU A 78 -1.81 28.63 -9.00
N THR A 79 -3.09 28.58 -9.38
CA THR A 79 -4.10 29.51 -8.87
C THR A 79 -5.27 28.84 -8.14
N VAL A 80 -5.40 27.51 -8.23
CA VAL A 80 -6.48 26.77 -7.58
C VAL A 80 -6.53 27.08 -6.09
N THR A 81 -7.73 27.34 -5.59
CA THR A 81 -7.95 27.74 -4.20
C THR A 81 -8.36 26.55 -3.34
N ARG A 82 -8.32 26.72 -2.02
CA ARG A 82 -8.88 25.76 -1.07
C ARG A 82 -10.37 25.48 -1.35
N HIS A 83 -11.13 26.49 -1.77
CA HIS A 83 -12.55 26.34 -2.07
C HIS A 83 -12.76 25.40 -3.26
N ASP A 84 -11.96 25.56 -4.32
CA ASP A 84 -12.05 24.73 -5.53
C ASP A 84 -11.68 23.27 -5.23
N LEU A 85 -10.63 23.05 -4.42
CA LEU A 85 -10.24 21.70 -3.99
C LEU A 85 -11.33 21.02 -3.15
N ILE A 86 -12.02 21.78 -2.27
CA ILE A 86 -13.16 21.26 -1.52
C ILE A 86 -14.31 20.91 -2.48
N GLY A 87 -14.63 21.79 -3.42
CA GLY A 87 -15.64 21.55 -4.45
C GLY A 87 -15.35 20.29 -5.28
N TYR A 88 -14.09 20.13 -5.71
CA TYR A 88 -13.63 18.95 -6.43
C TYR A 88 -13.76 17.65 -5.61
N MET A 89 -13.39 17.68 -4.33
CA MET A 89 -13.55 16.52 -3.45
C MET A 89 -15.03 16.19 -3.16
N ALA A 90 -15.90 17.20 -3.13
CA ALA A 90 -17.33 17.06 -2.88
C ALA A 90 -18.10 16.54 -4.11
N SER A 91 -17.76 17.00 -5.32
CA SER A 91 -18.41 16.60 -6.57
C SER A 91 -18.19 15.11 -6.91
N ASN A 92 -17.15 14.49 -6.35
CA ASN A 92 -16.87 13.07 -6.48
C ASN A 92 -17.62 12.22 -5.42
N GLY A 93 -18.95 12.24 -5.48
CA GLY A 93 -19.83 11.56 -4.51
C GLY A 93 -19.66 10.04 -4.41
N THR A 94 -19.10 9.39 -5.44
CA THR A 94 -18.90 7.93 -5.49
C THR A 94 -17.67 7.44 -4.72
N TRP A 95 -16.79 8.35 -4.28
CA TRP A 95 -15.57 7.97 -3.57
C TRP A 95 -15.84 7.50 -2.15
N SER A 96 -15.29 6.33 -1.81
CA SER A 96 -15.24 5.87 -0.43
C SER A 96 -14.44 6.84 0.46
N ASN A 97 -14.69 6.83 1.77
CA ASN A 97 -13.92 7.65 2.71
C ASN A 97 -12.41 7.34 2.67
N SER A 98 -12.03 6.10 2.40
CA SER A 98 -10.61 5.74 2.21
C SER A 98 -10.03 6.41 0.96
N THR A 99 -10.79 6.43 -0.14
CA THR A 99 -10.39 7.09 -1.39
C THR A 99 -10.26 8.60 -1.20
N LYS A 100 -11.25 9.23 -0.54
CA LYS A 100 -11.20 10.66 -0.21
C LYS A 100 -9.99 10.99 0.66
N GLN A 101 -9.67 10.18 1.67
CA GLN A 101 -8.49 10.38 2.52
C GLN A 101 -7.16 10.22 1.75
N HIS A 102 -7.08 9.22 0.85
CA HIS A 102 -5.92 9.01 -0.01
C HIS A 102 -5.66 10.23 -0.90
N TYR A 103 -6.69 10.69 -1.62
CA TYR A 103 -6.59 11.87 -2.49
C TYR A 103 -6.35 13.16 -1.72
N ARG A 104 -6.95 13.34 -0.54
CA ARG A 104 -6.61 14.47 0.35
C ARG A 104 -5.13 14.49 0.71
N SER A 105 -4.56 13.32 1.01
CA SER A 105 -3.13 13.19 1.34
C SER A 105 -2.25 13.48 0.12
N ALA A 106 -2.64 13.00 -1.07
CA ALA A 106 -1.94 13.28 -2.31
C ALA A 106 -1.95 14.79 -2.65
N LEU A 107 -3.09 15.48 -2.51
CA LEU A 107 -3.19 16.93 -2.67
C LEU A 107 -2.27 17.66 -1.70
N HIS A 108 -2.30 17.28 -0.42
CA HIS A 108 -1.44 17.89 0.59
C HIS A 108 0.03 17.72 0.23
N THR A 109 0.49 16.51 -0.11
CA THR A 109 1.88 16.26 -0.51
C THR A 109 2.27 17.09 -1.74
N PHE A 110 1.43 17.13 -2.77
CA PHE A 110 1.73 17.90 -3.99
C PHE A 110 1.85 19.40 -3.71
N PHE A 111 0.88 19.99 -3.00
CA PHE A 111 0.90 21.42 -2.72
C PHE A 111 1.89 21.84 -1.63
N THR A 112 2.36 20.89 -0.80
CA THR A 112 3.50 21.15 0.09
C THR A 112 4.76 21.28 -0.77
N TRP A 113 5.01 20.33 -1.67
CA TRP A 113 6.12 20.41 -2.62
C TRP A 113 6.08 21.67 -3.49
N MET A 114 4.91 22.05 -4.02
CA MET A 114 4.75 23.31 -4.77
C MET A 114 5.11 24.55 -3.94
N GLN A 115 4.87 24.51 -2.63
CA GLN A 115 5.21 25.59 -1.72
C GLN A 115 6.71 25.61 -1.40
N ASP A 116 7.30 24.44 -1.15
CA ASP A 116 8.72 24.28 -0.84
C ASP A 116 9.61 24.68 -2.02
N GLU A 117 9.18 24.41 -3.26
CA GLU A 117 9.87 24.81 -4.50
C GLU A 117 9.47 26.23 -4.97
N GLU A 118 8.78 26.99 -4.12
CA GLU A 118 8.39 28.39 -4.37
C GLU A 118 7.51 28.63 -5.61
N PHE A 119 6.96 27.59 -6.26
CA PHE A 119 5.94 27.75 -7.31
C PHE A 119 4.67 28.39 -6.78
N ARG A 120 4.41 28.28 -5.47
CA ARG A 120 3.34 28.97 -4.76
C ARG A 120 3.81 29.44 -3.40
N LEU A 121 3.26 30.57 -2.94
CA LEU A 121 3.49 31.05 -1.57
C LEU A 121 2.62 30.31 -0.54
N ASP A 122 1.54 29.68 -0.99
CA ASP A 122 0.55 29.01 -0.14
C ASP A 122 0.32 27.54 -0.53
N ASN A 123 -0.13 26.76 0.45
CA ASN A 123 -0.62 25.40 0.25
C ASN A 123 -2.15 25.36 0.40
N PRO A 124 -2.93 25.38 -0.70
CA PRO A 124 -4.40 25.34 -0.63
C PRO A 124 -4.95 24.04 -0.04
N ALA A 125 -4.12 22.98 0.02
CA ALA A 125 -4.49 21.68 0.56
C ALA A 125 -4.23 21.52 2.08
N ALA A 126 -3.47 22.44 2.71
CA ALA A 126 -3.03 22.33 4.11
C ALA A 126 -4.20 22.13 5.08
N LYS A 127 -5.27 22.91 4.92
CA LYS A 127 -6.46 22.91 5.78
C LYS A 127 -7.68 22.27 5.12
N LEU A 128 -7.47 21.26 4.26
CA LEU A 128 -8.59 20.49 3.69
C LEU A 128 -9.32 19.71 4.80
N PRO A 129 -10.67 19.60 4.71
CA PRO A 129 -11.47 18.86 5.67
C PRO A 129 -10.92 17.46 5.94
N LYS A 130 -10.89 17.06 7.21
CA LYS A 130 -10.46 15.70 7.60
C LYS A 130 -11.53 14.71 7.17
N VAL A 131 -11.13 13.63 6.50
CA VAL A 131 -12.05 12.56 6.12
C VAL A 131 -12.01 11.49 7.21
N LYS A 132 -13.14 11.26 7.89
CA LYS A 132 -13.26 10.13 8.83
C LYS A 132 -13.28 8.82 8.03
N SER A 133 -12.13 8.16 7.89
CA SER A 133 -12.08 6.79 7.41
C SER A 133 -12.35 5.84 8.59
N ARG A 134 -13.51 5.17 8.59
CA ARG A 134 -13.70 4.02 9.48
C ARG A 134 -12.74 2.93 8.99
N LYS A 135 -11.84 2.46 9.87
CA LYS A 135 -11.02 1.27 9.56
C LYS A 135 -12.00 0.12 9.32
N ARG A 136 -12.04 -0.41 8.10
CA ARG A 136 -12.84 -1.60 7.81
C ARG A 136 -12.23 -2.76 8.58
N ARG A 137 -13.00 -3.42 9.45
CA ARG A 137 -12.57 -4.68 10.07
C ARG A 137 -12.29 -5.69 8.96
N ALA A 138 -11.21 -6.45 9.08
CA ALA A 138 -10.94 -7.52 8.14
C ALA A 138 -12.11 -8.53 8.16
N THR A 139 -12.51 -8.98 6.98
CA THR A 139 -13.52 -10.02 6.78
C THR A 139 -12.81 -11.22 6.18
N PRO A 140 -12.05 -12.00 6.99
CA PRO A 140 -11.33 -13.16 6.49
C PRO A 140 -12.30 -14.17 5.87
N LEU A 141 -11.84 -14.87 4.82
CA LEU A 141 -12.56 -16.05 4.33
C LEU A 141 -12.48 -17.15 5.38
N THR A 142 -13.53 -17.97 5.47
CA THR A 142 -13.52 -19.19 6.27
C THR A 142 -12.79 -20.31 5.53
N VAL A 143 -12.40 -21.37 6.25
CA VAL A 143 -11.81 -22.58 5.64
C VAL A 143 -12.77 -23.23 4.65
N ASP A 144 -14.08 -23.21 4.94
CA ASP A 144 -15.11 -23.69 4.01
C ASP A 144 -15.17 -22.84 2.72
N ASP A 145 -15.10 -21.51 2.82
CA ASP A 145 -15.04 -20.63 1.64
C ASP A 145 -13.83 -20.96 0.76
N ILE A 146 -12.68 -21.24 1.37
CA ILE A 146 -11.45 -21.60 0.66
C ILE A 146 -11.62 -22.96 -0.01
N HIS A 147 -12.21 -23.93 0.69
CA HIS A 147 -12.54 -25.23 0.14
C HIS A 147 -13.46 -25.10 -1.08
N ARG A 148 -14.56 -24.35 -0.97
CA ARG A 148 -15.48 -24.06 -2.08
C ARG A 148 -14.77 -23.36 -3.24
N LEU A 149 -13.88 -22.41 -2.95
CA LEU A 149 -13.11 -21.69 -3.96
C LEU A 149 -12.15 -22.60 -4.76
N LEU A 150 -11.52 -23.57 -4.10
CA LEU A 150 -10.63 -24.53 -4.75
C LEU A 150 -11.40 -25.58 -5.58
N HIS A 151 -12.63 -25.90 -5.20
CA HIS A 151 -13.47 -26.94 -5.82
C HIS A 151 -14.54 -26.41 -6.79
N CYS A 152 -14.63 -25.10 -7.05
CA CYS A 152 -15.65 -24.50 -7.93
C CYS A 152 -15.39 -24.70 -9.44
N GLY A 153 -14.79 -25.82 -9.84
CA GLY A 153 -14.34 -26.05 -11.22
C GLY A 153 -13.23 -25.08 -11.67
N ALA A 154 -12.43 -24.56 -10.74
CA ALA A 154 -11.32 -23.67 -11.06
C ALA A 154 -10.19 -24.44 -11.76
N TYR A 155 -9.69 -23.92 -12.89
CA TYR A 155 -8.50 -24.46 -13.56
C TYR A 155 -7.29 -24.55 -12.61
N LYS A 156 -6.37 -25.49 -12.86
CA LYS A 156 -5.14 -25.68 -12.04
C LYS A 156 -4.40 -24.36 -11.80
N ARG A 157 -4.23 -23.55 -12.84
CA ARG A 157 -3.63 -22.21 -12.76
C ARG A 157 -4.32 -21.31 -11.73
N THR A 158 -5.66 -21.32 -11.68
CA THR A 158 -6.42 -20.50 -10.72
C THR A 158 -6.28 -21.05 -9.30
N ARG A 159 -6.30 -22.37 -9.13
CA ARG A 159 -6.08 -23.01 -7.82
C ARG A 159 -4.69 -22.67 -7.27
N LEU A 160 -3.66 -22.67 -8.12
CA LEU A 160 -2.32 -22.25 -7.70
C LEU A 160 -2.28 -20.79 -7.27
N MET A 161 -2.93 -19.87 -8.00
CA MET A 161 -3.02 -18.45 -7.56
C MET A 161 -3.67 -18.32 -6.17
N VAL A 162 -4.74 -19.08 -5.92
CA VAL A 162 -5.42 -19.12 -4.61
C VAL A 162 -4.51 -19.71 -3.54
N ALA A 163 -3.84 -20.83 -3.82
CA ALA A 163 -2.93 -21.50 -2.89
C ALA A 163 -1.73 -20.62 -2.51
N LEU A 164 -1.07 -19.97 -3.48
CA LEU A 164 0.01 -19.02 -3.21
C LEU A 164 -0.49 -17.80 -2.40
N HIS A 165 -1.74 -17.38 -2.59
CA HIS A 165 -2.30 -16.28 -1.83
C HIS A 165 -2.60 -16.67 -0.38
N TYR A 166 -3.24 -17.83 -0.18
CA TYR A 166 -3.70 -18.30 1.11
C TYR A 166 -2.61 -18.98 1.94
N TYR A 167 -1.87 -19.95 1.39
CA TYR A 167 -0.89 -20.69 2.19
C TYR A 167 0.39 -19.89 2.45
N LEU A 168 0.84 -19.12 1.46
CA LEU A 168 2.09 -18.35 1.57
C LEU A 168 1.87 -16.88 1.93
N GLY A 169 0.61 -16.41 1.94
CA GLY A 169 0.34 -14.99 2.17
C GLY A 169 1.12 -14.12 1.19
N LEU A 170 1.14 -14.44 -0.10
CA LEU A 170 1.76 -13.57 -1.11
C LEU A 170 0.79 -12.45 -1.51
N ARG A 171 1.27 -11.27 -1.92
CA ARG A 171 0.40 -10.25 -2.55
C ARG A 171 0.11 -10.63 -3.99
N VAL A 172 -1.01 -10.17 -4.56
CA VAL A 172 -1.33 -10.47 -5.98
C VAL A 172 -0.25 -10.03 -6.97
N SER A 173 0.51 -8.97 -6.66
CA SER A 173 1.67 -8.55 -7.45
C SER A 173 2.86 -9.51 -7.31
N GLU A 174 3.05 -10.08 -6.12
CA GLU A 174 4.11 -11.06 -5.83
C GLU A 174 3.77 -12.41 -6.48
N ILE A 175 2.51 -12.83 -6.43
CA ILE A 175 2.01 -14.02 -7.13
C ILE A 175 2.24 -13.89 -8.63
N ALA A 176 1.90 -12.73 -9.20
CA ALA A 176 2.00 -12.51 -10.63
C ALA A 176 3.42 -12.65 -11.18
N GLN A 177 4.45 -12.31 -10.39
CA GLN A 177 5.85 -12.29 -10.81
C GLN A 177 6.62 -13.57 -10.48
N VAL A 178 6.00 -14.59 -9.86
CA VAL A 178 6.71 -15.81 -9.47
C VAL A 178 7.28 -16.51 -10.70
N HIS A 179 8.57 -16.82 -10.65
CA HIS A 179 9.31 -17.54 -11.68
C HIS A 179 9.82 -18.88 -11.14
N SER A 180 9.98 -19.88 -12.02
CA SER A 180 10.59 -21.19 -11.72
C SER A 180 11.90 -21.06 -10.92
N ARG A 181 12.82 -20.17 -11.34
CA ARG A 181 14.09 -19.87 -10.68
C ARG A 181 13.97 -19.36 -9.24
N ASP A 182 12.80 -18.88 -8.84
CA ASP A 182 12.57 -18.39 -7.48
C ASP A 182 12.26 -19.55 -6.52
N ILE A 183 12.05 -20.76 -7.04
CA ILE A 183 11.70 -21.97 -6.30
C ILE A 183 12.96 -22.81 -6.10
N ASP A 184 13.32 -23.03 -4.84
CA ASP A 184 14.32 -24.02 -4.47
C ASP A 184 13.64 -25.38 -4.28
N HIS A 185 13.85 -26.28 -5.24
CA HIS A 185 13.27 -27.62 -5.21
C HIS A 185 13.90 -28.53 -4.15
N THR A 186 15.14 -28.27 -3.74
CA THR A 186 15.86 -29.07 -2.74
C THR A 186 15.34 -28.75 -1.35
N ASN A 187 15.26 -27.46 -1.02
CA ASN A 187 14.81 -27.00 0.29
C ASN A 187 13.30 -26.76 0.38
N ARG A 188 12.56 -26.97 -0.72
CA ARG A 188 11.13 -26.67 -0.87
C ARG A 188 10.80 -25.25 -0.38
N THR A 189 11.47 -24.26 -0.96
CA THR A 189 11.22 -22.86 -0.61
C THR A 189 10.93 -22.00 -1.84
N LEU A 190 10.24 -20.87 -1.62
CA LEU A 190 9.98 -19.87 -2.64
C LEU A 190 10.53 -18.52 -2.17
N THR A 191 11.39 -17.91 -2.98
CA THR A 191 11.95 -16.58 -2.73
C THR A 191 11.18 -15.52 -3.50
N THR A 192 10.63 -14.52 -2.81
CA THR A 192 9.84 -13.46 -3.46
C THR A 192 10.40 -12.07 -3.21
N LEU A 193 10.40 -11.23 -4.25
CA LEU A 193 10.76 -9.82 -4.14
C LEU A 193 9.59 -9.00 -3.57
N GLY A 194 9.78 -8.45 -2.37
CA GLY A 194 8.83 -7.56 -1.71
C GLY A 194 9.04 -6.09 -2.07
N LYS A 195 8.21 -5.22 -1.46
CA LYS A 195 8.35 -3.76 -1.58
C LYS A 195 9.73 -3.30 -1.08
N GLY A 196 10.33 -2.35 -1.79
CA GLY A 196 11.69 -1.86 -1.50
C GLY A 196 12.81 -2.85 -1.87
N LYS A 197 12.59 -3.72 -2.86
CA LYS A 197 13.55 -4.75 -3.32
C LYS A 197 13.99 -5.76 -2.25
N LYS A 198 13.27 -5.86 -1.13
CA LYS A 198 13.59 -6.81 -0.06
C LYS A 198 13.14 -8.22 -0.43
N THR A 199 14.07 -9.16 -0.55
CA THR A 199 13.76 -10.57 -0.76
C THR A 199 13.29 -11.22 0.54
N ARG A 200 12.41 -12.22 0.40
CA ARG A 200 11.95 -13.09 1.49
C ARG A 200 11.77 -14.50 0.96
N THR A 201 12.32 -15.47 1.69
CA THR A 201 12.18 -16.90 1.40
C THR A 201 11.10 -17.48 2.30
N LEU A 202 10.16 -18.20 1.72
CA LEU A 202 9.01 -18.81 2.39
C LEU A 202 9.05 -20.33 2.17
N PRO A 203 8.80 -21.14 3.22
CA PRO A 203 8.68 -22.58 3.05
C PRO A 203 7.42 -22.93 2.24
N LEU A 204 7.53 -23.93 1.37
CA LEU A 204 6.42 -24.48 0.60
C LEU A 204 5.87 -25.70 1.33
N GLY A 205 4.66 -25.58 1.88
CA GLY A 205 3.92 -26.73 2.40
C GLY A 205 3.47 -27.67 1.29
N ASP A 206 3.19 -28.93 1.65
CA ASP A 206 2.88 -30.00 0.69
C ASP A 206 1.75 -29.65 -0.27
N ALA A 207 0.67 -29.02 0.24
CA ALA A 207 -0.47 -28.59 -0.58
C ALA A 207 -0.10 -27.60 -1.71
N VAL A 208 0.89 -26.73 -1.50
CA VAL A 208 1.38 -25.80 -2.53
C VAL A 208 2.38 -26.51 -3.44
N TRP A 209 3.23 -27.34 -2.85
CA TRP A 209 4.26 -28.10 -3.54
C TRP A 209 3.66 -29.02 -4.62
N GLU A 210 2.62 -29.77 -4.30
CA GLU A 210 1.91 -30.63 -5.26
C GLU A 210 1.33 -29.85 -6.44
N LEU A 211 0.83 -28.64 -6.20
CA LEU A 211 0.33 -27.78 -7.26
C LEU A 211 1.46 -27.23 -8.15
N LEU A 212 2.66 -27.07 -7.59
CA LEU A 212 3.85 -26.59 -8.30
C LEU A 212 4.55 -27.69 -9.12
N ALA A 213 4.39 -28.96 -8.77
CA ALA A 213 5.15 -30.09 -9.33
C ALA A 213 5.19 -30.16 -10.88
N ASP A 214 4.11 -29.77 -11.57
CA ASP A 214 4.05 -29.83 -13.04
C ASP A 214 4.42 -28.52 -13.75
N HIS A 215 5.02 -27.54 -13.06
CA HIS A 215 5.35 -26.26 -13.70
C HIS A 215 6.65 -26.35 -14.49
N THR A 216 6.58 -25.91 -15.74
CA THR A 216 7.72 -25.80 -16.66
C THR A 216 8.56 -24.56 -16.34
N ASP A 217 9.72 -24.49 -16.97
CA ASP A 217 10.61 -23.34 -16.84
C ASP A 217 9.94 -22.02 -17.28
N GLY A 218 10.34 -20.91 -16.64
CA GLY A 218 9.78 -19.58 -16.85
C GLY A 218 8.87 -19.07 -15.72
N TYR A 219 8.08 -18.03 -16.03
CA TYR A 219 7.07 -17.53 -15.09
C TYR A 219 5.98 -18.57 -14.86
N LEU A 220 5.50 -18.71 -13.62
CA LEU A 220 4.33 -19.58 -13.33
C LEU A 220 3.05 -19.04 -13.99
N PHE A 221 3.00 -17.73 -14.18
CA PHE A 221 1.87 -17.04 -14.79
C PHE A 221 2.31 -16.17 -15.97
N PRO A 222 2.74 -16.79 -17.09
CA PRO A 222 3.20 -16.05 -18.25
C PRO A 222 2.07 -15.23 -18.85
N ASN A 223 2.47 -14.16 -19.52
CA ASN A 223 1.57 -13.24 -20.18
C ASN A 223 1.39 -13.62 -21.66
N TRP A 224 0.21 -14.09 -22.05
CA TRP A 224 -0.03 -14.48 -23.46
C TRP A 224 -0.43 -13.33 -24.37
N LYS A 225 -0.94 -12.23 -23.82
CA LYS A 225 -1.33 -11.04 -24.60
C LYS A 225 -0.56 -9.84 -24.09
N ALA A 226 -0.13 -8.93 -24.95
CA ALA A 226 0.59 -7.74 -24.52
C ALA A 226 -0.13 -7.02 -23.37
N ASN A 227 0.64 -6.60 -22.38
CA ASN A 227 0.15 -5.82 -21.26
C ASN A 227 1.00 -4.55 -21.09
N LYS A 228 0.62 -3.67 -20.17
CA LYS A 228 1.30 -2.38 -19.97
C LYS A 228 2.79 -2.46 -19.59
N ARG A 229 3.30 -3.65 -19.23
CA ARG A 229 4.69 -3.89 -18.82
C ARG A 229 5.46 -4.74 -19.82
N TYR A 230 4.79 -5.67 -20.49
CA TYR A 230 5.45 -6.67 -21.32
C TYR A 230 4.69 -6.89 -22.64
N PRO A 231 5.41 -7.13 -23.75
CA PRO A 231 4.84 -7.64 -24.99
C PRO A 231 4.08 -8.97 -24.80
N ALA A 232 3.40 -9.41 -25.86
CA ALA A 232 2.73 -10.72 -25.85
C ALA A 232 3.78 -11.84 -25.77
N HIS A 233 3.50 -12.88 -24.98
CA HIS A 233 4.41 -14.01 -24.73
C HIS A 233 5.70 -13.66 -23.98
N GLU A 234 5.84 -12.42 -23.53
CA GLU A 234 6.96 -11.97 -22.73
C GLU A 234 6.54 -11.65 -21.29
N GLY A 235 7.43 -11.94 -20.35
CA GLY A 235 7.22 -11.61 -18.95
C GLY A 235 6.00 -12.30 -18.33
N HIS A 236 5.36 -11.58 -17.40
CA HIS A 236 4.31 -12.15 -16.56
C HIS A 236 3.04 -11.30 -16.55
N ILE A 237 1.92 -11.91 -16.16
CA ILE A 237 0.64 -11.19 -16.05
C ILE A 237 0.71 -10.08 -15.00
N LEU A 238 -0.25 -9.16 -15.01
CA LEU A 238 -0.32 -8.12 -13.97
C LEU A 238 -0.99 -8.67 -12.70
N GLY A 239 -0.61 -8.15 -11.53
CA GLY A 239 -1.30 -8.48 -10.27
C GLY A 239 -2.80 -8.18 -10.29
N ARG A 240 -3.23 -7.20 -11.09
CA ARG A 240 -4.66 -6.95 -11.34
C ARG A 240 -5.34 -8.16 -12.02
N SER A 241 -4.67 -8.78 -13.00
CA SER A 241 -5.16 -9.97 -13.67
C SER A 241 -5.31 -11.15 -12.71
N VAL A 242 -4.35 -11.35 -11.79
CA VAL A 242 -4.48 -12.35 -10.70
C VAL A 242 -5.71 -12.04 -9.84
N SER A 243 -5.87 -10.79 -9.40
CA SER A 243 -7.03 -10.36 -8.61
C SER A 243 -8.35 -10.62 -9.36
N ASP A 244 -8.43 -10.31 -10.65
CA ASP A 244 -9.65 -10.49 -11.43
C ASP A 244 -9.96 -11.99 -11.66
N VAL A 245 -8.94 -12.83 -11.86
CA VAL A 245 -9.10 -14.29 -11.98
C VAL A 245 -9.65 -14.88 -10.68
N ILE A 246 -9.06 -14.54 -9.53
CA ILE A 246 -9.52 -15.00 -8.21
C ILE A 246 -10.93 -14.46 -7.94
N GLY A 247 -11.20 -13.18 -8.24
CA GLY A 247 -12.53 -12.60 -8.03
C GLY A 247 -13.63 -13.28 -8.84
N ARG A 248 -13.35 -13.67 -10.10
CA ARG A 248 -14.27 -14.48 -10.91
C ARG A 248 -14.48 -15.87 -10.31
N ALA A 249 -13.45 -16.49 -9.74
CA ALA A 249 -13.57 -17.77 -9.07
C ALA A 249 -14.42 -17.67 -7.79
N MET A 250 -14.22 -16.64 -6.98
CA MET A 250 -15.06 -16.35 -5.80
C MET A 250 -16.54 -16.20 -6.19
N LYS A 251 -16.82 -15.47 -7.28
CA LYS A 251 -18.19 -15.33 -7.79
C LYS A 251 -18.80 -16.67 -8.18
N ARG A 252 -18.05 -17.53 -8.88
CA ARG A 252 -18.51 -18.88 -9.25
C ARG A 252 -18.74 -19.79 -8.03
N ALA A 253 -17.92 -19.64 -6.99
CA ALA A 253 -18.05 -20.39 -5.74
C ALA A 253 -19.19 -19.88 -4.83
N GLY A 254 -19.94 -18.86 -5.25
CA GLY A 254 -21.00 -18.24 -4.43
C GLY A 254 -20.48 -17.43 -3.25
N ILE A 255 -19.20 -17.03 -3.27
CA ILE A 255 -18.58 -16.24 -2.21
C ILE A 255 -18.84 -14.76 -2.52
N VAL A 256 -19.78 -14.17 -1.79
CA VAL A 256 -20.21 -12.76 -1.94
C VAL A 256 -19.51 -11.86 -0.92
N ASN A 257 -19.39 -10.56 -1.21
CA ASN A 257 -18.81 -9.54 -0.32
C ASN A 257 -17.32 -9.70 0.07
N HIS A 258 -16.63 -10.72 -0.45
CA HIS A 258 -15.19 -10.86 -0.30
C HIS A 258 -14.42 -10.36 -1.52
N ARG A 259 -13.18 -9.96 -1.27
CA ARG A 259 -12.21 -9.57 -2.29
C ARG A 259 -11.04 -10.54 -2.24
N PRO A 260 -10.28 -10.72 -3.34
CA PRO A 260 -9.10 -11.59 -3.35
C PRO A 260 -8.15 -11.36 -2.17
N HIS A 261 -7.93 -10.10 -1.79
CA HIS A 261 -7.10 -9.72 -0.64
C HIS A 261 -7.57 -10.31 0.70
N ASP A 262 -8.85 -10.68 0.84
CA ASP A 262 -9.38 -11.29 2.06
C ASP A 262 -8.88 -12.74 2.25
N LEU A 263 -8.29 -13.37 1.22
CA LEU A 263 -7.55 -14.65 1.38
C LEU A 263 -6.31 -14.48 2.26
N ARG A 264 -5.60 -13.35 2.13
CA ARG A 264 -4.48 -13.01 3.01
C ARG A 264 -4.93 -12.81 4.46
N ALA A 265 -6.11 -12.20 4.64
CA ALA A 265 -6.70 -12.04 5.95
C ALA A 265 -7.03 -13.39 6.59
N ALA A 266 -7.52 -14.35 5.78
CA ALA A 266 -7.75 -15.72 6.22
C ALA A 266 -6.43 -16.37 6.68
N THR A 267 -5.32 -16.23 5.93
CA THR A 267 -4.01 -16.76 6.35
C THR A 267 -3.61 -16.27 7.74
N ALA A 268 -3.69 -14.97 7.97
CA ALA A 268 -3.34 -14.37 9.26
C ALA A 268 -4.26 -14.85 10.40
N THR A 269 -5.55 -14.99 10.11
CA THR A 269 -6.55 -15.47 11.06
C THR A 269 -6.29 -16.93 11.43
N GLU A 270 -6.05 -17.79 10.45
CA GLU A 270 -5.80 -19.23 10.68
C GLU A 270 -4.47 -19.48 11.40
N GLN A 271 -3.41 -18.72 11.09
CA GLN A 271 -2.17 -18.81 11.87
C GLN A 271 -2.38 -18.37 13.33
N SER A 272 -3.14 -17.29 13.55
CA SER A 272 -3.51 -16.87 14.91
C SER A 272 -4.31 -17.95 15.63
N ARG A 273 -5.26 -18.60 14.93
CA ARG A 273 -6.04 -19.74 15.46
C ARG A 273 -5.20 -20.94 15.83
N ALA A 274 -4.16 -21.20 15.06
CA ALA A 274 -3.17 -22.24 15.36
C ALA A 274 -2.18 -21.85 16.49
N GLY A 275 -2.37 -20.71 17.15
CA GLY A 275 -1.51 -20.25 18.26
C GLY A 275 -0.18 -19.67 17.82
N VAL A 276 0.00 -19.35 16.54
CA VAL A 276 1.22 -18.70 16.05
C VAL A 276 1.29 -17.28 16.62
N SER A 277 2.44 -16.92 17.20
CA SER A 277 2.61 -15.60 17.81
C SER A 277 2.34 -14.47 16.81
N ALA A 278 1.75 -13.37 17.28
CA ALA A 278 1.44 -12.19 16.47
C ALA A 278 2.66 -11.65 15.71
N PHE A 279 3.85 -11.74 16.31
CA PHE A 279 5.11 -11.37 15.68
C PHE A 279 5.43 -12.27 14.48
N VAL A 280 5.32 -13.59 14.62
CA VAL A 280 5.55 -14.54 13.53
C VAL A 280 4.51 -14.36 12.43
N VAL A 281 3.23 -14.18 12.79
CA VAL A 281 2.17 -13.85 11.81
C VAL A 281 2.49 -12.55 11.06
N GLN A 282 2.98 -11.51 11.75
CA GLN A 282 3.39 -10.27 11.10
C GLN A 282 4.55 -10.48 10.11
N GLN A 283 5.57 -11.27 10.48
CA GLN A 283 6.69 -11.58 9.60
C GLN A 283 6.22 -12.36 8.36
N ASN A 284 5.40 -13.40 8.56
CA ASN A 284 4.80 -14.18 7.48
C ASN A 284 3.93 -13.33 6.57
N MET A 285 3.16 -12.40 7.13
CA MET A 285 2.31 -11.47 6.40
C MET A 285 3.06 -10.24 5.86
N ARG A 286 4.38 -10.15 6.06
CA ARG A 286 5.24 -9.14 5.41
C ARG A 286 4.69 -7.72 5.54
N HIS A 287 4.13 -7.41 6.70
CA HIS A 287 3.51 -6.13 7.01
C HIS A 287 4.58 -5.15 7.50
N GLU A 288 4.79 -4.04 6.77
CA GLU A 288 5.76 -2.98 7.14
C GLU A 288 5.40 -2.30 8.48
N ARG A 289 4.13 -2.41 8.94
CA ARG A 289 3.66 -1.83 10.20
C ARG A 289 2.85 -2.86 11.01
N ALA A 290 3.15 -2.97 12.30
CA ALA A 290 2.45 -3.86 13.23
C ALA A 290 0.93 -3.60 13.27
N ASP A 291 0.52 -2.33 13.13
CA ASP A 291 -0.89 -1.90 13.04
C ASP A 291 -1.70 -2.60 11.95
N THR A 292 -1.05 -3.02 10.85
CA THR A 292 -1.75 -3.74 9.78
C THR A 292 -2.01 -5.20 10.16
N THR A 293 -1.17 -5.83 10.98
CA THR A 293 -1.39 -7.19 11.51
C THR A 293 -2.44 -7.20 12.62
N ALA A 294 -2.46 -6.18 13.48
CA ALA A 294 -3.46 -6.04 14.55
C ALA A 294 -4.91 -6.01 14.03
N GLY A 295 -5.13 -5.53 12.79
CA GLY A 295 -6.44 -5.57 12.15
C GLY A 295 -6.88 -6.95 11.64
N TYR A 296 -5.97 -7.92 11.58
CA TYR A 296 -6.21 -9.29 11.11
C TYR A 296 -6.20 -10.35 12.23
N ILE A 297 -5.59 -10.04 13.37
CA ILE A 297 -5.58 -10.93 14.53
C ILE A 297 -6.88 -10.73 15.29
N LEU A 298 -7.84 -11.62 15.05
CA LEU A 298 -9.03 -11.73 15.87
C LEU A 298 -8.68 -12.67 17.03
N VAL A 299 -8.19 -12.12 18.15
CA VAL A 299 -7.99 -12.90 19.37
C VAL A 299 -9.36 -13.14 20.01
N ASP A 300 -9.74 -14.40 20.19
CA ASP A 300 -10.95 -14.75 20.94
C ASP A 300 -10.65 -14.99 22.43
N MET A 301 -11.71 -15.04 23.25
CA MET A 301 -11.59 -15.24 24.70
C MET A 301 -10.95 -16.58 25.07
N GLU A 302 -11.11 -17.59 24.22
CA GLU A 302 -10.59 -18.93 24.46
C GLU A 302 -9.08 -18.98 24.27
N GLN A 303 -8.55 -18.33 23.23
CA GLN A 303 -7.12 -18.13 23.01
C GLN A 303 -6.47 -17.34 24.15
N MET A 304 -7.13 -16.28 24.62
CA MET A 304 -6.62 -15.53 25.79
C MET A 304 -6.54 -16.44 27.01
N ARG A 305 -7.59 -17.24 27.27
CA ARG A 305 -7.60 -18.18 28.40
C ARG A 305 -6.52 -19.26 28.26
N ALA A 306 -6.34 -19.83 27.07
CA ALA A 306 -5.28 -20.78 26.79
C ALA A 306 -3.89 -20.17 27.04
N GLY A 307 -3.67 -18.92 26.61
CA GLY A 307 -2.42 -18.19 26.87
C GLY A 307 -2.16 -17.93 28.35
N PHE A 308 -3.19 -17.63 29.16
CA PHE A 308 -3.02 -17.55 30.62
C PHE A 308 -2.70 -18.91 31.25
N ASN A 309 -3.26 -19.99 30.71
CA ASN A 309 -3.04 -21.34 31.23
C ASN A 309 -1.65 -21.92 30.91
N THR A 310 -0.85 -21.28 30.04
CA THR A 310 0.56 -21.68 29.81
C THR A 310 1.52 -21.08 30.85
N LEU A 311 1.05 -20.18 31.72
CA LEU A 311 1.87 -19.65 32.80
C LEU A 311 2.24 -20.79 33.77
N PRO A 312 3.49 -20.83 34.28
CA PRO A 312 3.89 -21.80 35.28
C PRO A 312 2.99 -21.66 36.51
N VAL A 313 2.47 -22.79 37.00
CA VAL A 313 1.60 -22.81 38.19
C VAL A 313 2.45 -22.44 39.40
N VAL A 314 2.21 -21.24 39.93
CA VAL A 314 2.73 -20.81 41.23
C VAL A 314 1.67 -21.16 42.27
N PRO A 315 1.94 -22.07 43.22
CA PRO A 315 0.96 -22.43 44.24
C PRO A 315 0.63 -21.19 45.07
N MET A 316 -0.66 -20.82 45.08
CA MET A 316 -1.12 -19.70 45.87
C MET A 316 -1.17 -20.12 47.35
N PRO A 317 -0.52 -19.37 48.26
CA PRO A 317 -0.55 -19.70 49.67
C PRO A 317 -1.98 -19.56 50.20
N ALA A 318 -2.43 -20.52 51.01
CA ALA A 318 -3.78 -20.53 51.59
C ALA A 318 -4.03 -19.33 52.53
N HIS A 319 -2.97 -18.74 53.07
CA HIS A 319 -3.01 -17.60 53.98
C HIS A 319 -1.99 -16.55 53.56
N SER A 320 -2.33 -15.27 53.76
CA SER A 320 -1.34 -14.21 53.64
C SER A 320 -0.26 -14.42 54.69
N GLY A 321 1.02 -14.44 54.31
CA GLY A 321 2.14 -14.54 55.24
C GLY A 321 2.27 -13.37 56.24
N ARG A 322 1.30 -12.45 56.26
CA ARG A 322 1.18 -11.41 57.29
C ARG A 322 0.84 -12.08 58.62
N ARG A 323 1.80 -12.08 59.53
CA ARG A 323 1.49 -12.20 60.96
C ARG A 323 0.76 -10.93 61.37
N HIS A 324 -0.47 -11.06 61.86
CA HIS A 324 -1.07 -9.97 62.62
C HIS A 324 -0.18 -9.73 63.85
N ALA A 325 0.33 -8.52 64.01
CA ALA A 325 1.01 -8.12 65.23
C ALA A 325 0.00 -8.25 66.38
N ALA A 326 0.34 -9.07 67.37
CA ALA A 326 -0.43 -9.24 68.59
C ALA A 326 -0.26 -8.03 69.52
#